data_AF-A0AA95GAD8-F1
#
_entry.id   AF-A0AA95GAD8-F1
#
_cell.length_a   1.000
_cell.length_b   1.000
_cell.length_c   1.000
_cell.angle_alpha   90.00
_cell.angle_beta   90.00
_cell.angle_gamma   90.00
#
_symmetry.space_group_name_H-M   'P 1'
#
loop_
_entity.id
_entity.type
_entity.pdbx_description
1 polymer ?
#
loop_
_entity_poly.entity_id
_entity_poly.type
_entity_poly.pdbx_seq_one_letter_code
_entity_poly.pdbx_strand_id
1 'polypeptide(L)'
;MEELIALLSQFNDILKKQITNYTEYLPILEEEEFAITNYDLSALEKIVIVKDQHSRISQSLEQRRVAILRKICYMIAFDPRGQKLSLNLFKITFKKYLDNIKNLVNEVTYKKILEEEENILHTATEFENLFETVYPRIYRNQIILKKLLRNITLSINLFQSEADVGMNYDNLGKAHSSANKNTVNSSMRIKA
;
A
#
# COMPACT_ATOMS: atom_id res chain seq x y z
N MET A 1 13.98 31.43 9.35
CA MET A 1 13.99 31.25 7.88
C MET A 1 14.98 30.17 7.45
N GLU A 2 16.21 30.15 7.97
CA GLU A 2 17.16 29.04 7.69
C GLU A 2 16.64 27.68 8.15
N GLU A 3 15.98 27.62 9.32
CA GLU A 3 15.33 26.39 9.78
C GLU A 3 14.23 25.89 8.83
N LEU A 4 13.46 26.80 8.22
CA LEU A 4 12.43 26.43 7.24
C LEU A 4 13.08 25.81 5.99
N ILE A 5 14.14 26.42 5.48
CA ILE A 5 14.92 25.89 4.34
C ILE A 5 15.46 24.49 4.68
N ALA A 6 16.01 24.30 5.89
CA ALA A 6 16.49 22.99 6.34
C ALA A 6 15.37 21.94 6.41
N LEU A 7 14.16 22.31 6.85
CA LEU A 7 13.01 21.40 6.87
C LEU A 7 12.50 21.08 5.46
N LEU A 8 12.53 22.04 4.53
CA LEU A 8 12.16 21.83 3.12
C LEU A 8 13.14 20.84 2.45
N SER A 9 14.43 21.04 2.65
CA SER A 9 15.47 20.13 2.16
C SER A 9 15.29 18.71 2.73
N GLN A 10 15.05 18.58 4.04
CA GLN A 10 14.75 17.28 4.67
C GLN A 10 13.46 16.64 4.12
N PHE A 11 12.43 17.44 3.85
CA PHE A 11 11.19 16.95 3.26
C PHE A 11 11.45 16.39 1.85
N ASN A 12 12.23 17.10 1.04
CA ASN A 12 12.62 16.66 -0.29
C ASN A 12 13.43 15.36 -0.26
N ASP A 13 14.40 15.24 0.65
CA ASP A 13 15.19 14.03 0.83
C ASP A 13 14.34 12.81 1.22
N ILE A 14 13.31 13.03 2.04
CA ILE A 14 12.35 11.96 2.38
C ILE A 14 11.57 11.53 1.14
N LEU A 15 11.10 12.48 0.31
CA LEU A 15 10.41 12.15 -0.94
C LEU A 15 11.31 11.35 -1.89
N LYS A 16 12.57 11.75 -2.07
CA LYS A 16 13.55 11.00 -2.87
C LYS A 16 13.73 9.57 -2.38
N LYS A 17 13.83 9.36 -1.06
CA LYS A 17 13.91 8.02 -0.46
C LYS A 17 12.65 7.20 -0.68
N GLN A 18 11.48 7.83 -0.65
CA GLN A 18 10.22 7.15 -0.97
C GLN A 18 10.16 6.74 -2.44
N ILE A 19 10.65 7.59 -3.36
CA ILE A 19 10.80 7.25 -4.78
C ILE A 19 11.69 6.03 -4.95
N THR A 20 12.90 6.05 -4.38
CA THR A 20 13.83 4.91 -4.45
C THR A 20 13.17 3.62 -3.97
N ASN A 21 12.50 3.67 -2.81
CA ASN A 21 11.83 2.49 -2.26
C ASN A 21 10.69 2.00 -3.17
N TYR A 22 9.96 2.87 -3.85
CA TYR A 22 8.94 2.46 -4.83
C TYR A 22 9.56 1.90 -6.12
N THR A 23 10.67 2.46 -6.58
CA THR A 23 11.40 1.94 -7.75
C THR A 23 11.91 0.53 -7.48
N GLU A 24 12.43 0.28 -6.28
CA GLU A 24 12.86 -1.06 -5.83
C GLU A 24 11.66 -2.01 -5.64
N TYR A 25 10.46 -1.49 -5.37
CA TYR A 25 9.25 -2.29 -5.22
C TYR A 25 8.68 -2.82 -6.54
N LEU A 26 8.97 -2.17 -7.67
CA LEU A 26 8.49 -2.57 -8.99
C LEU A 26 8.92 -3.99 -9.40
N PRO A 27 10.21 -4.37 -9.37
CA PRO A 27 10.62 -5.72 -9.73
C PRO A 27 10.01 -6.77 -8.79
N ILE A 28 9.80 -6.44 -7.51
CA ILE A 28 9.13 -7.34 -6.55
C ILE A 28 7.68 -7.60 -6.97
N LEU A 29 6.99 -6.60 -7.49
CA LEU A 29 5.63 -6.76 -8.03
C LEU A 29 5.63 -7.57 -9.33
N GLU A 30 6.63 -7.42 -10.19
CA GLU A 30 6.78 -8.24 -11.40
C GLU A 30 7.00 -9.71 -11.07
N GLU A 31 7.88 -9.99 -10.11
CA GLU A 31 8.10 -11.34 -9.57
C GLU A 31 6.82 -11.90 -8.93
N GLU A 32 6.07 -11.09 -8.17
CA GLU A 32 4.80 -11.50 -7.57
C GLU A 32 3.78 -11.89 -8.64
N GLU A 33 3.64 -11.06 -9.68
CA GLU A 33 2.73 -11.31 -10.77
C GLU A 33 3.08 -12.61 -11.50
N PHE A 34 4.37 -12.83 -11.77
CA PHE A 34 4.85 -14.04 -12.38
C PHE A 34 4.62 -15.28 -11.50
N ALA A 35 4.90 -15.19 -10.20
CA ALA A 35 4.71 -16.29 -9.26
C ALA A 35 3.21 -16.63 -9.10
N ILE A 36 2.33 -15.63 -9.07
CA ILE A 36 0.87 -15.82 -9.07
C ILE A 36 0.42 -16.56 -10.34
N THR A 37 0.89 -16.14 -11.52
CA THR A 37 0.50 -16.76 -12.80
C THR A 37 0.95 -18.22 -12.89
N ASN A 38 2.12 -18.56 -12.32
CA ASN A 38 2.67 -19.91 -12.37
C ASN A 38 2.29 -20.78 -11.16
N TYR A 39 1.51 -20.25 -10.21
CA TYR A 39 1.18 -20.92 -8.95
C TYR A 39 2.43 -21.36 -8.15
N ASP A 40 3.51 -20.58 -8.22
CA ASP A 40 4.76 -20.88 -7.52
C ASP A 40 4.70 -20.41 -6.06
N LEU A 41 4.32 -21.32 -5.17
CA LEU A 41 4.18 -21.05 -3.74
C LEU A 41 5.52 -20.69 -3.06
N SER A 42 6.62 -21.31 -3.48
CA SER A 42 7.94 -21.07 -2.90
C SER A 42 8.45 -19.67 -3.25
N ALA A 43 8.21 -19.22 -4.49
CA ALA A 43 8.50 -17.84 -4.87
C ALA A 43 7.63 -16.84 -4.10
N LEU A 44 6.32 -17.11 -3.96
CA LEU A 44 5.41 -16.23 -3.21
C LEU A 44 5.83 -16.06 -1.75
N GLU A 45 6.27 -17.12 -1.08
CA GLU A 45 6.77 -17.03 0.30
C GLU A 45 7.98 -16.09 0.42
N LYS A 46 8.95 -16.20 -0.49
CA LYS A 46 10.12 -15.31 -0.51
C LYS A 46 9.72 -13.86 -0.78
N ILE A 47 8.83 -13.65 -1.75
CA ILE A 47 8.34 -12.33 -2.12
C ILE A 47 7.63 -11.65 -0.95
N VAL A 48 6.83 -12.38 -0.17
CA VAL A 48 6.16 -11.83 1.02
C VAL A 48 7.17 -11.30 2.04
N ILE A 49 8.28 -12.01 2.28
CA ILE A 49 9.34 -11.59 3.20
C ILE A 49 9.97 -10.27 2.73
N VAL A 50 10.31 -10.17 1.45
CA VAL A 50 10.91 -8.96 0.87
C VAL A 50 9.92 -7.79 0.91
N LYS A 51 8.64 -8.03 0.58
CA LYS A 51 7.57 -7.02 0.66
C LYS A 51 7.37 -6.49 2.08
N ASP A 52 7.49 -7.33 3.11
CA ASP A 52 7.40 -6.90 4.51
C ASP A 52 8.52 -5.93 4.87
N GLN A 53 9.76 -6.19 4.44
CA GLN A 53 10.90 -5.29 4.68
C GLN A 53 10.67 -3.92 4.05
N HIS A 54 10.29 -3.87 2.77
CA HIS A 54 9.98 -2.61 2.09
C HIS A 54 8.75 -1.91 2.68
N SER A 55 7.73 -2.65 3.13
CA SER A 55 6.56 -2.08 3.81
C SER A 55 6.96 -1.34 5.08
N ARG A 56 7.83 -1.92 5.91
CA ARG A 56 8.35 -1.27 7.14
C ARG A 56 9.14 0.00 6.82
N ILE A 57 9.97 -0.03 5.78
CA ILE A 57 10.72 1.15 5.31
C ILE A 57 9.73 2.24 4.86
N SER A 58 8.73 1.87 4.05
CA SER A 58 7.70 2.78 3.54
C SER A 58 6.94 3.47 4.67
N GLN A 59 6.53 2.70 5.69
CA GLN A 59 5.84 3.23 6.87
C GLN A 59 6.73 4.17 7.67
N SER A 60 8.00 3.81 7.88
CA SER A 60 8.95 4.68 8.59
C SER A 60 9.19 5.99 7.84
N LEU A 61 9.30 5.96 6.51
CA LEU A 61 9.48 7.15 5.69
C LEU A 61 8.23 8.04 5.74
N GLU A 62 7.04 7.45 5.65
CA GLU A 62 5.77 8.18 5.72
C GLU A 62 5.58 8.87 7.08
N GLN A 63 5.89 8.19 8.18
CA GLN A 63 5.84 8.80 9.52
C GLN A 63 6.78 10.00 9.63
N ARG A 64 8.01 9.87 9.11
CA ARG A 64 8.98 10.98 9.07
C ARG A 64 8.48 12.12 8.19
N ARG A 65 7.93 11.81 7.01
CA ARG A 65 7.35 12.80 6.08
C ARG A 65 6.26 13.61 6.77
N VAL A 66 5.31 12.94 7.43
CA VAL A 66 4.22 13.59 8.16
C VAL A 66 4.75 14.44 9.32
N ALA A 67 5.76 13.97 10.05
CA ALA A 67 6.38 14.73 11.13
C ALA A 67 7.04 16.03 10.63
N ILE A 68 7.79 15.97 9.53
CA ILE A 68 8.41 17.15 8.91
C ILE A 68 7.35 18.11 8.36
N LEU A 69 6.33 17.59 7.67
CA LEU A 69 5.22 18.42 7.18
C LEU A 69 4.51 19.17 8.32
N ARG A 70 4.28 18.53 9.47
CA ARG A 70 3.70 19.22 10.65
C ARG A 70 4.57 20.40 11.10
N LYS A 71 5.90 20.21 11.16
CA LYS A 71 6.83 21.28 11.53
C LYS A 71 6.78 22.43 10.53
N ILE A 72 6.78 22.13 9.24
CA ILE A 72 6.65 23.14 8.18
C ILE A 72 5.32 23.89 8.33
N CYS A 73 4.20 23.18 8.52
CA CYS A 73 2.89 23.78 8.74
C CYS A 73 2.91 24.79 9.90
N TYR A 74 3.49 24.44 11.04
CA TYR A 74 3.62 25.37 12.17
C TYR A 74 4.48 26.59 11.83
N MET A 75 5.59 26.41 11.10
CA MET A 75 6.45 27.54 10.69
C MET A 75 5.77 28.50 9.72
N ILE A 76 4.87 28.02 8.87
CA ILE A 76 4.09 28.84 7.94
C ILE A 76 2.76 29.33 8.54
N ALA A 77 2.56 29.17 9.85
CA ALA A 77 1.34 29.51 10.57
C ALA A 77 0.06 28.87 10.00
N PHE A 78 0.19 27.66 9.45
CA PHE A 78 -0.93 26.84 9.00
C PHE A 78 -1.32 25.84 10.09
N ASP A 79 -2.60 25.80 10.48
CA ASP A 79 -3.11 24.80 11.43
C ASP A 79 -3.50 23.50 10.71
N PRO A 80 -2.75 22.38 10.90
CA PRO A 80 -3.07 21.12 10.25
C PRO A 80 -4.09 20.27 11.03
N ARG A 81 -4.64 20.75 12.15
CA ARG A 81 -5.55 19.95 12.99
C ARG A 81 -6.78 19.50 12.21
N GLY A 82 -7.12 18.21 12.32
CA GLY A 82 -8.24 17.60 11.62
C GLY A 82 -8.01 17.35 10.11
N GLN A 83 -6.87 17.74 9.55
CA GLN A 83 -6.55 17.54 8.14
C GLN A 83 -5.57 16.38 7.93
N LYS A 84 -5.79 15.60 6.87
CA LYS A 84 -4.83 14.58 6.43
C LYS A 84 -3.73 15.26 5.62
N LEU A 85 -2.54 15.40 6.22
CA LEU A 85 -1.38 16.01 5.58
C LEU A 85 -0.96 15.23 4.34
N SER A 86 -1.25 15.80 3.17
CA SER A 86 -0.94 15.24 1.85
C SER A 86 0.04 16.14 1.10
N LEU A 87 0.70 15.56 0.10
CA LEU A 87 1.59 16.31 -0.79
C LEU A 87 0.85 17.43 -1.53
N ASN A 88 -0.38 17.17 -1.98
CA ASN A 88 -1.20 18.18 -2.63
C ASN A 88 -1.60 19.33 -1.69
N LEU A 89 -1.98 19.02 -0.45
CA LEU A 89 -2.25 20.05 0.55
C LEU A 89 -1.01 20.91 0.82
N PHE A 90 0.16 20.29 0.90
CA PHE A 90 1.42 21.01 1.02
C PHE A 90 1.64 21.97 -0.17
N LYS A 91 1.54 21.48 -1.42
CA LYS A 91 1.72 22.30 -2.64
C LYS A 91 0.83 23.55 -2.62
N ILE A 92 -0.46 23.38 -2.30
CA ILE A 92 -1.44 24.48 -2.28
C ILE A 92 -1.12 25.48 -1.17
N THR A 93 -0.91 25.00 0.05
CA THR A 93 -0.69 25.86 1.21
C THR A 93 0.64 26.58 1.14
N PHE A 94 1.70 25.89 0.69
CA PHE A 94 3.03 26.47 0.62
C PHE A 94 3.13 27.52 -0.49
N LYS A 95 2.45 27.33 -1.63
CA LYS A 95 2.33 28.36 -2.66
C LYS A 95 1.68 29.64 -2.13
N LYS A 96 0.57 29.52 -1.39
CA LYS A 96 -0.08 30.68 -0.75
C LYS A 96 0.84 31.36 0.27
N TYR A 97 1.64 30.59 1.01
CA TYR A 97 2.62 31.13 1.92
C TYR A 97 3.67 31.97 1.18
N LEU A 98 4.23 31.46 0.08
CA LEU A 98 5.21 32.18 -0.76
C LEU A 98 4.67 33.52 -1.26
N ASP A 99 3.43 33.54 -1.78
CA ASP A 99 2.78 34.76 -2.26
C ASP A 99 2.68 35.83 -1.16
N ASN A 100 2.43 35.42 0.08
CA ASN A 100 2.26 36.32 1.23
C ASN A 100 3.59 36.86 1.78
N ILE A 101 4.69 36.11 1.66
CA ILE A 101 5.98 36.50 2.25
C ILE A 101 6.90 37.26 1.27
N LYS A 102 6.55 37.31 -0.02
CA LYS A 102 7.39 37.89 -1.08
C LYS A 102 7.94 39.28 -0.76
N ASN A 103 7.12 40.15 -0.17
CA ASN A 103 7.51 41.52 0.17
C ASN A 103 8.00 41.68 1.62
N LEU A 104 7.98 40.59 2.41
CA LEU A 104 8.29 40.60 3.85
C LEU A 104 9.68 40.04 4.16
N VAL A 105 10.31 39.37 3.20
CA VAL A 105 11.56 38.62 3.36
C VAL A 105 12.62 39.20 2.44
N ASN A 106 13.88 39.17 2.88
CA ASN A 106 15.02 39.55 2.05
C ASN A 106 15.03 38.73 0.74
N GLU A 107 15.32 39.39 -0.37
CA GLU A 107 15.34 38.79 -1.72
C GLU A 107 16.21 37.52 -1.81
N VAL A 108 17.39 37.51 -1.18
CA VAL A 108 18.31 36.36 -1.17
C VAL A 108 17.68 35.17 -0.48
N THR A 109 17.05 35.39 0.68
CA THR A 109 16.39 34.33 1.45
C THR A 109 15.14 33.83 0.71
N TYR A 110 14.38 34.74 0.11
CA TYR A 110 13.20 34.39 -0.67
C TYR A 110 13.56 33.52 -1.89
N LYS A 111 14.63 33.86 -2.63
CA LYS A 111 15.16 33.06 -3.74
C LYS A 111 15.51 31.63 -3.31
N LYS A 112 16.20 31.45 -2.18
CA LYS A 112 16.52 30.11 -1.66
C LYS A 112 15.28 29.27 -1.35
N ILE A 113 14.22 29.89 -0.82
CA ILE A 113 12.98 29.16 -0.53
C ILE A 113 12.26 28.77 -1.83
N LEU A 114 12.31 29.63 -2.85
CA LEU A 114 11.79 29.29 -4.18
C LEU A 114 12.55 28.13 -4.82
N GLU A 115 13.88 28.11 -4.73
CA GLU A 115 14.70 27.00 -5.24
C GLU A 115 14.34 25.67 -4.56
N GLU A 116 14.15 25.67 -3.23
CA GLU A 116 13.69 24.48 -2.51
C GLU A 116 12.27 24.06 -2.92
N GLU A 117 11.37 25.01 -3.13
CA GLU A 117 10.01 24.72 -3.58
C GLU A 117 9.98 24.08 -4.97
N GLU A 118 10.74 24.62 -5.92
CA GLU A 118 10.87 24.07 -7.26
C GLU A 118 11.44 22.65 -7.25
N ASN A 119 12.48 22.42 -6.44
CA ASN A 119 13.05 21.09 -6.22
C ASN A 119 12.02 20.10 -5.66
N ILE A 120 11.24 20.52 -4.66
CA ILE A 120 10.19 19.69 -4.07
C ILE A 120 9.09 19.42 -5.09
N LEU A 121 8.68 20.40 -5.89
CA LEU A 121 7.65 20.22 -6.92
C LEU A 121 8.08 19.20 -7.97
N HIS A 122 9.33 19.29 -8.43
CA HIS A 122 9.90 18.34 -9.37
C HIS A 122 9.89 16.91 -8.81
N THR A 123 10.45 16.71 -7.61
CA THR A 123 10.45 15.40 -6.94
C THR A 123 9.04 14.92 -6.61
N ALA A 124 8.12 15.81 -6.28
CA ALA A 124 6.73 15.47 -6.02
C ALA A 124 6.02 14.92 -7.26
N THR A 125 6.28 15.48 -8.44
CA THR A 125 5.74 14.97 -9.70
C THR A 125 6.29 13.59 -10.02
N GLU A 126 7.59 13.35 -9.81
CA GLU A 126 8.17 12.00 -9.97
C GLU A 126 7.54 10.98 -9.03
N PHE A 127 7.37 11.36 -7.76
CA PHE A 127 6.70 10.53 -6.76
C PHE A 127 5.26 10.19 -7.18
N GLU A 128 4.49 11.18 -7.64
CA GLU A 128 3.10 10.99 -8.07
C GLU A 128 3.01 10.03 -9.27
N ASN A 129 3.86 10.22 -10.30
CA ASN A 129 3.91 9.34 -11.46
C ASN A 129 4.23 7.88 -11.08
N LEU A 130 5.20 7.71 -10.17
CA LEU A 130 5.58 6.37 -9.70
C LEU A 130 4.49 5.74 -8.85
N PHE A 131 3.84 6.51 -7.98
CA PHE A 131 2.73 6.06 -7.15
C PHE A 131 1.54 5.58 -8.01
N GLU A 132 1.21 6.32 -9.06
CA GLU A 132 0.17 5.95 -10.04
C GLU A 132 0.46 4.63 -10.76
N THR A 133 1.74 4.22 -10.84
CA THR A 133 2.14 2.94 -11.43
C THR A 133 2.12 1.81 -10.40
N VAL A 134 2.68 2.05 -9.21
CA VAL A 134 2.88 1.01 -8.18
C VAL A 134 1.57 0.65 -7.47
N TYR A 135 0.79 1.65 -7.04
CA TYR A 135 -0.37 1.42 -6.17
C TYR A 135 -1.46 0.56 -6.83
N PRO A 136 -1.84 0.78 -8.11
CA PRO A 136 -2.82 -0.08 -8.78
C PRO A 136 -2.37 -1.54 -8.89
N ARG A 137 -1.07 -1.79 -9.10
CA ARG A 137 -0.52 -3.15 -9.19
C ARG A 137 -0.61 -3.88 -7.85
N ILE A 138 -0.25 -3.21 -6.76
CA ILE A 138 -0.44 -3.75 -5.39
C ILE A 138 -1.90 -4.15 -5.16
N TYR A 139 -2.83 -3.25 -5.49
CA TYR A 139 -4.26 -3.49 -5.29
C TYR A 139 -4.77 -4.65 -6.17
N ARG A 140 -4.33 -4.71 -7.43
CA ARG A 140 -4.66 -5.80 -8.36
C ARG A 140 -4.19 -7.14 -7.81
N ASN A 141 -2.94 -7.25 -7.40
CA ASN A 141 -2.36 -8.49 -6.87
C ASN A 141 -3.09 -8.93 -5.59
N GLN A 142 -3.42 -7.97 -4.71
CA GLN A 142 -4.24 -8.26 -3.52
C GLN A 142 -5.60 -8.86 -3.89
N ILE A 143 -6.29 -8.32 -4.89
CA ILE A 143 -7.59 -8.85 -5.34
C ILE A 143 -7.43 -10.27 -5.89
N ILE A 144 -6.40 -10.52 -6.70
CA ILE A 144 -6.16 -11.85 -7.28
C ILE A 144 -5.93 -12.87 -6.15
N LEU A 145 -5.04 -12.56 -5.20
CA LEU A 145 -4.76 -13.42 -4.06
C LEU A 145 -6.01 -13.70 -3.21
N LYS A 146 -6.86 -12.69 -2.96
CA LYS A 146 -8.15 -12.88 -2.26
C LYS A 146 -9.09 -13.83 -3.02
N LYS A 147 -9.14 -13.73 -4.35
CA LYS A 147 -9.96 -14.61 -5.18
C LYS A 147 -9.43 -16.04 -5.17
N LEU A 148 -8.11 -16.21 -5.27
CA LEU A 148 -7.46 -17.52 -5.18
C LEU A 148 -7.74 -18.19 -3.84
N LEU A 149 -7.56 -17.44 -2.73
CA LEU A 149 -7.88 -17.93 -1.39
C LEU A 149 -9.32 -18.42 -1.30
N ARG A 150 -10.29 -17.61 -1.77
CA ARG A 150 -11.71 -17.99 -1.77
C ARG A 150 -11.95 -19.29 -2.53
N ASN A 151 -11.36 -19.46 -3.72
CA ASN A 151 -11.54 -20.66 -4.53
C ASN A 151 -10.93 -21.90 -3.86
N ILE A 152 -9.74 -21.76 -3.26
CA ILE A 152 -9.09 -22.85 -2.51
C ILE A 152 -9.95 -23.25 -1.30
N THR A 153 -10.44 -22.29 -0.52
CA THR A 153 -11.34 -22.58 0.62
C THR A 153 -12.59 -23.34 0.17
N LEU A 154 -13.22 -22.93 -0.94
CA LEU A 154 -14.39 -23.64 -1.48
C LEU A 154 -14.05 -25.06 -1.93
N SER A 155 -12.91 -25.27 -2.57
CA SER A 155 -12.45 -26.59 -3.00
C SER A 155 -12.18 -27.50 -1.80
N ILE A 156 -11.54 -26.99 -0.75
CA ILE A 156 -11.28 -27.75 0.48
C ILE A 156 -12.60 -28.17 1.14
N ASN A 157 -13.56 -27.25 1.26
CA ASN A 157 -14.86 -27.56 1.85
C ASN A 157 -15.62 -28.63 1.05
N LEU A 158 -15.49 -28.63 -0.28
CA LEU A 158 -16.09 -29.65 -1.14
C LEU A 158 -15.42 -31.01 -0.89
N PHE A 159 -14.09 -31.08 -0.89
CA PHE A 159 -13.38 -32.34 -0.59
C PHE A 159 -13.65 -32.86 0.82
N GLN A 160 -13.81 -31.97 1.81
CA GLN A 160 -14.23 -32.36 3.16
C GLN A 160 -15.63 -32.96 3.16
N SER A 161 -16.59 -32.33 2.48
CA SER A 161 -17.94 -32.87 2.34
C SER A 161 -17.95 -34.23 1.63
N GLU A 162 -17.12 -34.43 0.60
CA GLU A 162 -16.99 -35.72 -0.08
C GLU A 162 -16.31 -36.77 0.81
N ALA A 163 -15.28 -36.40 1.56
CA ALA A 163 -14.63 -37.26 2.53
C ALA A 163 -15.59 -37.69 3.64
N ASP A 164 -16.40 -36.78 4.17
CA ASP A 164 -17.43 -37.06 5.18
C ASP A 164 -18.48 -38.04 4.64
N VAL A 165 -18.89 -37.89 3.37
CA VAL A 165 -19.75 -38.87 2.70
C VAL A 165 -19.04 -40.21 2.58
N GLY A 166 -17.78 -40.24 2.15
CA GLY A 166 -16.96 -41.44 2.02
C GLY A 166 -16.74 -42.17 3.35
N MET A 167 -16.60 -41.45 4.47
CA MET A 167 -16.52 -42.02 5.81
C MET A 167 -17.80 -42.72 6.27
N ASN A 168 -18.93 -42.48 5.61
CA ASN A 168 -20.15 -43.26 5.83
C ASN A 168 -20.10 -44.63 5.14
N TYR A 169 -19.02 -44.99 4.46
CA TYR A 169 -18.85 -46.29 3.81
C TYR A 169 -17.64 -47.02 4.40
N ASP A 170 -17.78 -48.35 4.58
CA ASP A 170 -16.66 -49.20 4.99
C ASP A 170 -15.64 -49.39 3.85
N ASN A 171 -14.51 -50.04 4.14
CA ASN A 171 -13.46 -50.33 3.15
C ASN A 171 -13.92 -51.22 1.97
N LEU A 172 -15.16 -51.73 1.99
CA LEU A 172 -15.80 -52.49 0.91
C LEU A 172 -16.86 -51.67 0.17
N GLY A 173 -16.99 -50.37 0.48
CA GLY A 173 -17.97 -49.46 -0.12
C GLY A 173 -19.40 -49.69 0.35
N LYS A 174 -19.62 -50.40 1.47
CA LYS A 174 -20.95 -50.57 2.06
C LYS A 174 -21.23 -49.45 3.02
N ALA A 175 -22.36 -48.77 2.85
CA ALA A 175 -22.79 -47.73 3.75
C ALA A 175 -22.91 -48.29 5.17
N HIS A 176 -22.31 -47.62 6.16
CA HIS A 176 -22.62 -47.82 7.56
C HIS A 176 -24.11 -47.54 7.73
N SER A 177 -24.89 -48.60 7.97
CA SER A 177 -26.33 -48.55 8.18
C SER A 177 -26.66 -47.95 9.56
N SER A 178 -26.20 -46.73 9.80
CA SER A 178 -26.67 -45.86 10.86
C SER A 178 -27.29 -44.63 10.21
N ALA A 179 -28.49 -44.84 9.67
CA ALA A 179 -29.46 -43.78 9.48
C ALA A 179 -29.72 -43.12 10.84
N ASN A 180 -28.90 -42.15 11.21
CA ASN A 180 -29.27 -41.16 12.20
C ASN A 180 -30.42 -40.36 11.59
N LYS A 181 -31.63 -40.81 11.89
CA LYS A 181 -32.82 -39.96 11.88
C LYS A 181 -32.47 -38.71 12.68
N ASN A 182 -32.60 -37.56 12.04
CA ASN A 182 -32.45 -36.18 12.56
C ASN A 182 -31.11 -35.51 12.22
N THR A 183 -31.00 -34.96 11.01
CA THR A 183 -30.50 -33.59 10.80
C THR A 183 -30.81 -33.10 9.38
N VAL A 184 -31.83 -32.24 9.32
CA VAL A 184 -31.99 -31.02 8.52
C VAL A 184 -31.23 -30.95 7.17
N ASN A 185 -32.03 -30.94 6.10
CA ASN A 185 -31.72 -30.51 4.73
C ASN A 185 -30.57 -29.49 4.61
N SER A 186 -29.40 -29.92 4.13
CA SER A 186 -28.41 -29.03 3.50
C SER A 186 -28.50 -29.15 1.98
N SER A 187 -29.53 -28.55 1.39
CA SER A 187 -29.58 -28.38 -0.07
C SER A 187 -28.70 -27.20 -0.47
N MET A 188 -27.46 -27.45 -0.88
CA MET A 188 -26.67 -26.44 -1.59
C MET A 188 -27.20 -26.34 -3.03
N ARG A 189 -27.94 -25.26 -3.31
CA ARG A 189 -28.48 -24.96 -4.63
C ARG A 189 -27.36 -24.32 -5.48
N ILE A 190 -26.76 -25.10 -6.37
CA ILE A 190 -25.89 -24.57 -7.43
C ILE A 190 -26.81 -23.93 -8.47
N LYS A 191 -26.72 -22.61 -8.66
CA LYS A 191 -27.35 -21.91 -9.79
C LYS A 191 -26.38 -21.94 -10.97
N ALA A 192 -26.81 -22.55 -12.07
CA ALA A 192 -26.27 -22.36 -13.42
C ALA A 192 -26.69 -20.99 -13.97
#